data_AF-A0A9N9VAS9-F1
#
_entry.id   AF-A0A9N9VAS9-F1
#
_cell.length_a   1.000
_cell.length_b   1.000
_cell.length_c   1.000
_cell.angle_alpha   90.00
_cell.angle_beta   90.00
_cell.angle_gamma   90.00
#
_symmetry.space_group_name_H-M   'P 1'
#
loop_
_entity.id
_entity.type
_entity.pdbx_description
1 polymer ?
#
loop_
_entity_poly.entity_id
_entity_poly.type
_entity_poly.pdbx_seq_one_letter_code
_entity_poly.pdbx_strand_id
1 'polypeptide(L)'
;MAHSIIEQVAVEQLQANEFVSRSKPIRMGNAQPIAYGGSTISVAVSSACATVPAEYSLYSVLGHFLGPASTEQKLYCTVQEVRTTRSFATRRVQVKQKQADGSFRPCMELTADFHVSEPSLLEYSAPPAGTYPKPEDCPGYLDYAETLRKKGLVTDDEAKGFKQSIGVGNNFFESRLCVNGVSAQNLFGAAKGNVTTQDSLPITSKKSAEWQRSHVPVTTPAQNAAVLSFFMDGALSFLPLSHNHMGFGDAGACSSLDFALRIFVTEVKMDRWHLRERITSRGGNGRTYSEGRLYDESGVLVASMTQQSIMRPLKGASVSRL
;
A
#
# COMPACT_ATOMS: atom_id res chain seq x y z
N MET A 1 -1.82 -20.10 -3.28
CA MET A 1 -1.85 -18.64 -2.98
C MET A 1 -3.02 -18.41 -2.03
N ALA A 2 -3.00 -17.32 -1.26
CA ALA A 2 -4.16 -16.94 -0.45
C ALA A 2 -5.38 -16.68 -1.36
N HIS A 3 -6.56 -17.12 -0.93
CA HIS A 3 -7.83 -16.90 -1.64
C HIS A 3 -8.54 -15.63 -1.15
N SER A 4 -8.13 -15.10 0.00
CA SER A 4 -8.67 -13.88 0.58
C SER A 4 -7.58 -13.02 1.20
N ILE A 5 -7.87 -11.74 1.43
CA ILE A 5 -6.95 -10.85 2.13
C ILE A 5 -6.69 -11.31 3.57
N ILE A 6 -7.69 -11.91 4.23
CA ILE A 6 -7.56 -12.45 5.57
C ILE A 6 -6.51 -13.57 5.61
N GLU A 7 -6.54 -14.49 4.64
CA GLU A 7 -5.52 -15.53 4.50
C GLU A 7 -4.13 -14.97 4.16
N GLN A 8 -4.08 -13.87 3.41
CA GLN A 8 -2.83 -13.24 3.00
C GLN A 8 -2.11 -12.57 4.17
N VAL A 9 -2.84 -11.92 5.08
CA VAL A 9 -2.27 -11.21 6.23
C VAL A 9 -2.13 -12.10 7.47
N ALA A 10 -2.73 -13.29 7.47
CA ALA A 10 -2.75 -14.18 8.63
C ALA A 10 -1.38 -14.77 8.97
N VAL A 11 -1.16 -14.95 10.27
CA VAL A 11 0.03 -15.57 10.84
C VAL A 11 -0.32 -16.84 11.61
N GLU A 12 0.68 -17.70 11.75
CA GLU A 12 0.72 -18.84 12.65
C GLU A 12 1.80 -18.54 13.70
N GLN A 13 1.47 -18.76 14.97
CA GLN A 13 2.42 -18.60 16.06
C GLN A 13 3.28 -19.86 16.17
N LEU A 14 4.60 -19.71 16.10
CA LEU A 14 5.54 -20.82 16.23
C LEU A 14 5.98 -20.99 17.69
N GLN A 15 6.27 -19.87 18.36
CA GLN A 15 6.70 -19.81 19.76
C GLN A 15 6.23 -18.48 20.36
N ALA A 16 6.55 -18.25 21.64
CA ALA A 16 6.39 -16.92 22.23
C ALA A 16 7.13 -15.90 21.36
N ASN A 17 6.40 -14.88 20.88
CA ASN A 17 6.91 -13.79 20.05
C ASN A 17 7.48 -14.16 18.67
N GLU A 18 7.40 -15.42 18.23
CA GLU A 18 7.83 -15.85 16.89
C GLU A 18 6.62 -16.31 16.07
N PHE A 19 6.50 -15.77 14.87
CA PHE A 19 5.37 -16.00 13.98
C PHE A 19 5.84 -16.30 12.56
N VAL A 20 4.99 -16.95 11.78
CA VAL A 20 5.19 -17.19 10.36
C VAL A 20 3.92 -16.86 9.58
N SER A 21 4.06 -16.31 8.37
CA SER A 21 2.91 -16.08 7.49
C SER A 21 2.24 -17.40 7.10
N ARG A 22 0.90 -17.44 7.12
CA ARG A 22 0.15 -18.62 6.65
C ARG A 22 0.32 -18.81 5.14
N SER A 23 0.28 -17.69 4.42
CA SER A 23 0.44 -17.63 2.97
C SER A 23 1.82 -17.10 2.58
N LYS A 24 2.30 -17.47 1.39
CA LYS A 24 3.47 -16.82 0.78
C LYS A 24 3.09 -15.39 0.36
N PRO A 25 4.02 -14.41 0.41
CA PRO A 25 3.73 -13.06 -0.03
C PRO A 25 3.46 -13.03 -1.54
N ILE A 26 2.57 -12.13 -1.96
CA ILE A 26 2.27 -11.91 -3.38
C ILE A 26 3.21 -10.86 -3.97
N ARG A 27 3.24 -10.73 -5.30
CA ARG A 27 3.87 -9.61 -6.03
C ARG A 27 2.82 -8.67 -6.59
N MET A 28 3.19 -7.42 -6.84
CA MET A 28 2.35 -6.42 -7.49
C MET A 28 3.14 -5.72 -8.60
N GLY A 29 2.80 -5.98 -9.87
CA GLY A 29 3.46 -5.40 -11.04
C GLY A 29 4.90 -5.84 -11.33
N ASN A 30 5.62 -6.45 -10.38
CA ASN A 30 7.00 -6.87 -10.57
C ASN A 30 7.10 -8.19 -11.34
N ALA A 31 7.89 -8.23 -12.42
CA ALA A 31 8.15 -9.44 -13.18
C ALA A 31 9.05 -10.42 -12.42
N GLN A 32 9.95 -9.91 -11.57
CA GLN A 32 10.81 -10.72 -10.70
C GLN A 32 10.00 -11.30 -9.53
N PRO A 33 10.46 -12.39 -8.90
CA PRO A 33 9.80 -13.01 -7.74
C PRO A 33 10.04 -12.20 -6.45
N ILE A 34 9.80 -10.89 -6.51
CA ILE A 34 9.94 -9.94 -5.40
C ILE A 34 8.55 -9.67 -4.82
N ALA A 35 8.43 -9.87 -3.52
CA ALA A 35 7.23 -9.65 -2.76
C ALA A 35 6.81 -8.17 -2.78
N TYR A 36 5.50 -7.95 -2.81
CA TYR A 36 4.86 -6.68 -2.53
C TYR A 36 5.11 -6.29 -1.07
N GLY A 37 5.57 -5.05 -0.83
CA GLY A 37 5.91 -4.53 0.48
C GLY A 37 4.77 -4.67 1.49
N GLY A 38 3.55 -4.36 1.08
CA GLY A 38 2.34 -4.51 1.89
C GLY A 38 2.14 -5.92 2.44
N SER A 39 2.58 -6.99 1.73
CA SER A 39 2.55 -8.36 2.27
C SER A 39 3.48 -8.52 3.48
N THR A 40 4.64 -7.86 3.46
CA THR A 40 5.59 -7.91 4.58
C THR A 40 5.14 -7.05 5.75
N ILE A 41 4.61 -5.85 5.47
CA ILE A 41 4.08 -4.94 6.49
C ILE A 41 2.91 -5.60 7.22
N SER A 42 1.95 -6.17 6.48
CA SER A 42 0.75 -6.74 7.08
C SER A 42 1.01 -7.95 7.96
N VAL A 43 1.95 -8.82 7.56
CA VAL A 43 2.35 -9.97 8.38
C VAL A 43 3.01 -9.49 9.68
N ALA A 44 3.88 -8.48 9.60
CA ALA A 44 4.50 -7.89 10.79
C ALA A 44 3.47 -7.22 11.72
N VAL A 45 2.48 -6.51 11.16
CA VAL A 45 1.37 -5.91 11.93
C VAL A 45 0.53 -7.01 12.59
N SER A 46 0.15 -8.06 11.88
CA SER A 46 -0.56 -9.21 12.45
C SER A 46 0.22 -9.83 13.63
N SER A 47 1.55 -10.00 13.49
CA SER A 47 2.42 -10.49 14.56
C SER A 47 2.47 -9.55 15.75
N ALA A 48 2.60 -8.23 15.54
CA ALA A 48 2.59 -7.25 16.62
C ALA A 48 1.25 -7.26 17.39
N CYS A 49 0.13 -7.22 16.65
CA CYS A 49 -1.22 -7.27 17.22
C CYS A 49 -1.46 -8.55 18.05
N ALA A 50 -0.87 -9.68 17.67
CA ALA A 50 -0.99 -10.93 18.43
C ALA A 50 -0.24 -10.92 19.78
N THR A 51 0.55 -9.88 20.07
CA THR A 51 1.35 -9.75 21.31
C THR A 51 0.92 -8.59 22.20
N VAL A 52 -0.20 -7.93 21.88
CA VAL A 52 -0.78 -6.86 22.70
C VAL A 52 -2.17 -7.27 23.19
N PRO A 53 -2.59 -6.85 24.39
CA PRO A 53 -3.96 -7.04 24.86
C PRO A 53 -4.99 -6.37 23.93
N ALA A 54 -6.22 -6.88 23.92
CA ALA A 54 -7.25 -6.51 22.94
C ALA A 54 -7.74 -5.05 23.06
N GLU A 55 -7.53 -4.41 24.21
CA GLU A 55 -7.86 -3.01 24.47
C GLU A 55 -6.92 -2.00 23.79
N TYR A 56 -5.78 -2.47 23.26
CA TYR A 56 -4.79 -1.63 22.59
C TYR A 56 -5.03 -1.59 21.08
N SER A 57 -5.39 -0.41 20.57
CA SER A 57 -5.53 -0.16 19.14
C SER A 57 -4.22 0.34 18.53
N LEU A 58 -3.87 -0.19 17.36
CA LEU A 58 -2.70 0.26 16.60
C LEU A 58 -2.93 1.68 16.07
N TYR A 59 -1.98 2.59 16.30
CA TYR A 59 -2.07 3.97 15.77
C TYR A 59 -0.87 4.39 14.91
N SER A 60 0.25 3.68 15.00
CA SER A 60 1.46 4.03 14.24
C SER A 60 2.27 2.79 13.87
N VAL A 61 2.76 2.74 12.63
CA VAL A 61 3.72 1.74 12.14
C VAL A 61 4.79 2.43 11.32
N LEU A 62 6.04 2.39 11.79
CA LEU A 62 7.19 2.99 11.13
C LEU A 62 8.22 1.90 10.80
N GLY A 63 8.75 1.86 9.58
CA GLY A 63 9.69 0.80 9.22
C GLY A 63 10.56 1.06 8.01
N HIS A 64 11.54 0.17 7.84
CA HIS A 64 12.51 0.18 6.76
C HIS A 64 12.56 -1.19 6.07
N PHE A 65 12.60 -1.18 4.74
CA PHE A 65 12.90 -2.36 3.93
C PHE A 65 14.41 -2.53 3.85
N LEU A 66 14.92 -3.66 4.34
CA LEU A 66 16.34 -3.99 4.39
C LEU A 66 16.79 -4.76 3.14
N GLY A 67 15.88 -5.46 2.49
CA GLY A 67 16.15 -6.21 1.26
C GLY A 67 14.89 -6.83 0.66
N PRO A 68 14.94 -7.22 -0.62
CA PRO A 68 13.76 -7.75 -1.31
C PRO A 68 13.37 -9.11 -0.73
N ALA A 69 12.15 -9.24 -0.24
CA ALA A 69 11.59 -10.53 0.11
C ALA A 69 11.19 -11.30 -1.16
N SER A 70 11.39 -12.61 -1.18
CA SER A 70 10.98 -13.50 -2.27
C SER A 70 9.50 -13.87 -2.15
N THR A 71 8.81 -14.03 -3.28
CA THR A 71 7.47 -14.64 -3.35
C THR A 71 7.45 -16.14 -3.08
N GLU A 72 8.61 -16.79 -3.11
CA GLU A 72 8.70 -18.26 -3.04
C GLU A 72 8.80 -18.81 -1.62
N GLN A 73 9.03 -17.94 -0.63
CA GLN A 73 9.26 -18.31 0.77
C GLN A 73 8.26 -17.59 1.70
N LYS A 74 7.88 -18.26 2.79
CA LYS A 74 7.08 -17.64 3.87
C LYS A 74 7.89 -16.55 4.57
N LEU A 75 7.16 -15.61 5.19
CA LEU A 75 7.73 -14.55 6.01
C LEU A 75 7.72 -14.98 7.47
N TYR A 76 8.83 -14.79 8.17
CA TYR A 76 8.96 -15.08 9.59
C TYR A 76 9.12 -13.77 10.35
N CYS A 77 8.48 -13.65 11.50
CA CYS A 77 8.48 -12.44 12.30
C CYS A 77 8.93 -12.74 13.73
N THR A 78 9.92 -11.98 14.20
CA THR A 78 10.29 -11.92 15.61
C THR A 78 9.73 -10.62 16.17
N VAL A 79 8.94 -10.72 17.23
CA VAL A 79 8.37 -9.56 17.94
C VAL A 79 9.15 -9.32 19.22
N GLN A 80 9.56 -8.08 19.46
CA GLN A 80 10.15 -7.67 20.72
C GLN A 80 9.20 -6.67 21.39
N GLU A 81 8.82 -6.96 22.63
CA GLU A 81 8.19 -5.95 23.47
C GLU A 81 9.23 -4.88 23.85
N VAL A 82 8.97 -3.64 23.43
CA VAL A 82 9.81 -2.48 23.80
C VAL A 82 9.32 -1.90 25.11
N ARG A 83 7.99 -1.72 25.24
CA ARG A 83 7.33 -1.30 26.48
C ARG A 83 5.85 -1.66 26.45
N THR A 84 5.28 -1.79 27.63
CA THR A 84 3.83 -1.76 27.88
C THR A 84 3.59 -0.94 29.14
N THR A 85 2.65 -0.01 29.08
CA THR A 85 2.22 0.87 30.18
C THR A 85 0.72 0.71 30.40
N ARG A 86 0.06 1.58 31.16
CA ARG A 86 -1.40 1.55 31.30
C ARG A 86 -2.15 1.90 30.01
N SER A 87 -1.61 2.85 29.23
CA SER A 87 -2.32 3.40 28.06
C SER A 87 -1.60 3.15 26.74
N PHE A 88 -0.29 2.86 26.76
CA PHE A 88 0.51 2.68 25.54
C PHE A 88 1.29 1.37 25.55
N ALA A 89 1.41 0.76 24.38
CA ALA A 89 2.30 -0.36 24.11
C ALA A 89 3.13 -0.10 22.85
N THR A 90 4.37 -0.56 22.83
CA THR A 90 5.26 -0.49 21.66
C THR A 90 5.86 -1.86 21.41
N ARG A 91 5.82 -2.31 20.14
CA ARG A 91 6.42 -3.55 19.66
C ARG A 91 7.41 -3.24 18.55
N ARG A 92 8.58 -3.87 18.57
CA ARG A 92 9.52 -3.89 17.43
C ARG A 92 9.37 -5.23 16.73
N VAL A 93 9.25 -5.24 15.41
CA VAL A 93 9.09 -6.47 14.63
C VAL A 93 10.18 -6.54 13.57
N GLN A 94 10.94 -7.63 13.59
CA GLN A 94 11.87 -7.98 12.52
C GLN A 94 11.23 -9.04 11.63
N VAL A 95 11.19 -8.78 10.32
CA VAL A 95 10.74 -9.74 9.31
C VAL A 95 11.95 -10.33 8.60
N LYS A 96 12.00 -11.66 8.54
CA LYS A 96 13.10 -12.45 7.96
C LYS A 96 12.56 -13.55 7.05
N GLN A 97 13.39 -14.00 6.11
CA GLN A 97 13.11 -15.16 5.26
C GLN A 97 14.21 -16.20 5.35
N LYS A 98 13.80 -17.47 5.38
CA LYS A 98 14.70 -18.62 5.35
C LYS A 98 15.37 -18.71 3.98
N GLN A 99 16.69 -18.86 3.97
CA GLN A 99 17.53 -19.05 2.80
C GLN A 99 17.71 -20.56 2.51
N ALA A 100 18.28 -20.90 1.35
CA ALA A 100 18.48 -22.29 0.94
C ALA A 100 19.42 -23.08 1.87
N ASP A 101 20.39 -22.40 2.49
CA ASP A 101 21.31 -22.97 3.49
C ASP A 101 20.69 -23.12 4.89
N GLY A 102 19.41 -22.75 5.05
CA GLY A 102 18.68 -22.80 6.31
C GLY A 102 18.84 -21.56 7.19
N SER A 103 19.72 -20.63 6.85
CA SER A 103 19.89 -19.36 7.57
C SER A 103 18.69 -18.42 7.38
N PHE A 104 18.55 -17.42 8.25
CA PHE A 104 17.54 -16.37 8.10
C PHE A 104 18.19 -15.05 7.67
N ARG A 105 17.63 -14.45 6.63
CA ARG A 105 18.01 -13.11 6.18
C ARG A 105 16.91 -12.10 6.53
N PRO A 106 17.20 -11.02 7.28
CA PRO A 106 16.26 -9.92 7.49
C PRO A 106 15.86 -9.26 6.17
N CYS A 107 14.58 -8.89 6.06
CA CYS A 107 14.02 -8.23 4.87
C CYS A 107 13.37 -6.88 5.22
N MET A 108 12.82 -6.74 6.42
CA MET A 108 12.18 -5.50 6.89
C MET A 108 12.28 -5.45 8.41
N GLU A 109 12.32 -4.24 8.95
CA GLU A 109 12.16 -3.99 10.38
C GLU A 109 11.19 -2.83 10.60
N LEU A 110 10.31 -2.96 11.60
CA LEU A 110 9.37 -1.90 11.96
C LEU A 110 9.18 -1.77 13.47
N THR A 111 8.64 -0.63 13.87
CA THR A 111 8.05 -0.39 15.19
C THR A 111 6.55 -0.16 15.02
N ALA A 112 5.75 -0.80 15.86
CA ALA A 112 4.30 -0.68 15.92
C ALA A 112 3.91 -0.15 17.30
N ASP A 113 3.18 0.96 17.33
CA ASP A 113 2.71 1.60 18.55
C ASP A 113 1.20 1.50 18.69
N PHE A 114 0.78 1.28 19.92
CA PHE A 114 -0.61 1.05 20.29
C PHE A 114 -1.02 1.94 21.44
N HIS A 115 -2.30 2.30 21.45
CA HIS A 115 -2.93 3.17 22.43
C HIS A 115 -4.31 2.62 22.78
N VAL A 116 -4.66 2.65 24.06
CA VAL A 116 -6.03 2.33 24.50
C VAL A 116 -6.98 3.45 24.08
N SER A 117 -8.26 3.13 23.88
CA SER A 117 -9.26 4.15 23.56
C SER A 117 -9.50 5.09 24.75
N GLU A 118 -9.43 6.41 24.51
CA GLU A 118 -9.66 7.45 25.51
C GLU A 118 -10.50 8.60 24.89
N PRO A 119 -11.24 9.39 25.69
CA PRO A 119 -11.99 10.54 25.19
C PRO A 119 -11.07 11.62 24.58
N SER A 120 -11.48 12.19 23.44
CA SER A 120 -10.78 13.28 22.78
C SER A 120 -11.10 14.63 23.41
N LEU A 121 -10.10 15.50 23.55
CA LEU A 121 -10.32 16.92 23.87
C LEU A 121 -10.82 17.71 22.65
N LEU A 122 -10.36 17.33 21.46
CA LEU A 122 -10.67 17.97 20.18
C LEU A 122 -10.88 16.89 19.12
N GLU A 123 -11.87 17.08 18.26
CA GLU A 123 -12.12 16.21 17.12
C GLU A 123 -12.22 17.07 15.85
N TYR A 124 -11.31 16.84 14.91
CA TYR A 124 -11.27 17.54 13.62
C TYR A 124 -10.57 16.67 12.57
N SER A 125 -10.88 16.92 11.31
CA SER A 125 -10.29 16.19 10.20
C SER A 125 -10.17 17.09 8.98
N ALA A 126 -9.07 16.98 8.25
CA ALA A 126 -8.96 17.61 6.94
C ALA A 126 -9.73 16.76 5.92
N PRO A 127 -10.57 17.36 5.06
CA PRO A 127 -11.20 16.62 3.97
C PRO A 127 -10.17 16.22 2.90
N PRO A 128 -10.54 15.31 1.97
CA PRO A 128 -9.77 15.09 0.74
C PRO A 128 -9.44 16.41 0.03
N ALA A 129 -8.24 16.51 -0.53
CA ALA A 129 -7.82 17.74 -1.20
C ALA A 129 -8.49 17.90 -2.58
N GLY A 130 -8.81 16.80 -3.24
CA GLY A 130 -9.61 16.75 -4.46
C GLY A 130 -11.10 16.53 -4.20
N THR A 131 -11.91 16.81 -5.22
CA THR A 131 -13.33 16.42 -5.26
C THR A 131 -13.46 15.14 -6.05
N TYR A 132 -14.09 14.11 -5.48
CA TYR A 132 -14.18 12.79 -6.09
C TYR A 132 -15.64 12.33 -6.17
N PRO A 133 -16.01 11.61 -7.25
CA PRO A 133 -17.32 10.97 -7.32
C PRO A 133 -17.46 9.90 -6.23
N LYS A 134 -18.70 9.53 -5.94
CA LYS A 134 -19.01 8.43 -5.02
C LYS A 134 -18.58 7.08 -5.61
N PRO A 135 -18.34 6.05 -4.78
CA PRO A 135 -17.88 4.75 -5.27
C PRO A 135 -18.82 4.11 -6.31
N GLU A 136 -20.14 4.30 -6.18
CA GLU A 136 -21.15 3.80 -7.14
C GLU A 136 -21.05 4.42 -8.53
N ASP A 137 -20.55 5.65 -8.63
CA ASP A 137 -20.36 6.38 -9.89
C ASP A 137 -18.97 6.13 -10.51
N CYS A 138 -18.12 5.37 -9.81
CA CYS A 138 -16.77 5.06 -10.26
C CYS A 138 -16.74 3.69 -10.99
N PRO A 139 -16.05 3.59 -12.14
CA PRO A 139 -15.91 2.31 -12.82
C PRO A 139 -14.93 1.39 -12.09
N GLY A 140 -15.16 0.08 -12.18
CA GLY A 140 -14.18 -0.93 -11.78
C GLY A 140 -12.93 -0.87 -12.66
N TYR A 141 -11.78 -1.30 -12.13
CA TYR A 141 -10.49 -1.18 -12.83
C TYR A 141 -10.50 -1.86 -14.20
N LEU A 142 -10.95 -3.12 -14.25
CA LEU A 142 -10.93 -3.93 -15.47
C LEU A 142 -11.96 -3.43 -16.50
N ASP A 143 -13.15 -3.06 -16.05
CA ASP A 143 -14.20 -2.53 -16.91
C ASP A 143 -13.80 -1.19 -17.52
N TYR A 144 -13.09 -0.35 -16.75
CA TYR A 144 -12.59 0.93 -17.24
C TYR A 144 -11.52 0.75 -18.30
N ALA A 145 -10.55 -0.14 -18.08
CA ALA A 145 -9.51 -0.44 -19.07
C ALA A 145 -10.11 -0.96 -20.38
N GLU A 146 -11.10 -1.86 -20.30
CA GLU A 146 -11.82 -2.35 -21.47
C GLU A 146 -12.64 -1.25 -22.16
N THR A 147 -13.24 -0.34 -21.39
CA THR A 147 -13.96 0.83 -21.92
C THR A 147 -13.03 1.74 -22.72
N LEU A 148 -11.84 2.03 -22.20
CA LEU A 148 -10.84 2.84 -22.92
C LEU A 148 -10.36 2.12 -24.19
N ARG A 149 -10.14 0.81 -24.12
CA ARG A 149 -9.73 -0.03 -25.25
C ARG A 149 -10.76 0.02 -26.38
N LYS A 150 -12.04 -0.17 -26.05
CA LYS A 150 -13.15 -0.08 -27.02
C LYS A 150 -13.30 1.32 -27.65
N LYS A 151 -12.91 2.37 -26.93
CA LYS A 151 -12.90 3.75 -27.44
C LYS A 151 -11.67 4.08 -28.29
N GLY A 152 -10.72 3.15 -28.45
CA GLY A 152 -9.46 3.39 -29.13
C GLY A 152 -8.52 4.34 -28.38
N LEU A 153 -8.76 4.56 -27.08
CA LEU A 153 -7.96 5.43 -26.22
C LEU A 153 -6.78 4.70 -25.59
N VAL A 154 -6.77 3.37 -25.62
CA VAL A 154 -5.62 2.54 -25.23
C VAL A 154 -5.52 1.34 -26.16
N THR A 155 -4.31 0.86 -26.38
CA THR A 155 -4.02 -0.34 -27.16
C THR A 155 -4.34 -1.61 -26.36
N ASP A 156 -4.45 -2.74 -27.07
CA ASP A 156 -4.65 -4.05 -26.43
C ASP A 156 -3.50 -4.42 -25.48
N ASP A 157 -2.26 -4.06 -25.85
CA ASP A 157 -1.07 -4.31 -25.04
C ASP A 157 -1.05 -3.46 -23.77
N GLU A 158 -1.45 -2.20 -23.83
CA GLU A 158 -1.57 -1.32 -22.66
C GLU A 158 -2.66 -1.82 -21.71
N ALA A 159 -3.83 -2.20 -22.23
CA ALA A 159 -4.92 -2.76 -21.42
C ALA A 159 -4.51 -4.09 -20.76
N LYS A 160 -3.80 -4.95 -21.49
CA LYS A 160 -3.26 -6.22 -20.97
C LYS A 160 -2.19 -5.99 -19.91
N GLY A 161 -1.26 -5.06 -20.14
CA GLY A 161 -0.22 -4.68 -19.20
C GLY A 161 -0.82 -4.17 -17.88
N PHE A 162 -1.80 -3.25 -17.97
CA PHE A 162 -2.54 -2.78 -16.81
C PHE A 162 -3.20 -3.92 -16.02
N LYS A 163 -3.90 -4.84 -16.71
CA LYS A 163 -4.53 -6.01 -16.08
C LYS A 163 -3.52 -6.91 -15.36
N GLN A 164 -2.33 -7.12 -15.94
CA GLN A 164 -1.27 -7.92 -15.32
C GLN A 164 -0.66 -7.22 -14.10
N SER A 165 -0.44 -5.91 -14.17
CA SER A 165 0.20 -5.14 -13.11
C SER A 165 -0.69 -4.96 -11.89
N ILE A 166 -2.00 -4.80 -12.09
CA ILE A 166 -2.94 -4.36 -11.05
C ILE A 166 -3.96 -5.45 -10.67
N GLY A 167 -4.14 -6.46 -11.52
CA GLY A 167 -5.10 -7.54 -11.31
C GLY A 167 -4.88 -8.34 -10.02
N VAL A 168 -3.64 -8.44 -9.54
CA VAL A 168 -3.35 -9.16 -8.28
C VAL A 168 -3.93 -8.44 -7.06
N GLY A 169 -3.92 -7.09 -7.04
CA GLY A 169 -4.54 -6.32 -5.96
C GLY A 169 -6.07 -6.38 -5.99
N ASN A 170 -6.66 -6.50 -7.19
CA ASN A 170 -8.11 -6.61 -7.38
C ASN A 170 -8.69 -7.97 -6.93
N ASN A 171 -7.83 -8.97 -6.66
CA ASN A 171 -8.26 -10.26 -6.09
C ASN A 171 -8.71 -10.13 -4.63
N PHE A 172 -8.22 -9.11 -3.92
CA PHE A 172 -8.46 -8.95 -2.49
C PHE A 172 -9.42 -7.80 -2.18
N PHE A 173 -9.42 -6.78 -3.04
CA PHE A 173 -10.21 -5.58 -2.84
C PHE A 173 -11.08 -5.30 -4.06
N GLU A 174 -12.32 -4.91 -3.82
CA GLU A 174 -13.11 -4.21 -4.82
C GLU A 174 -12.51 -2.80 -4.96
N SER A 175 -12.13 -2.44 -6.18
CA SER A 175 -11.44 -1.17 -6.45
C SER A 175 -12.17 -0.41 -7.56
N ARG A 176 -12.47 0.87 -7.30
CA ARG A 176 -13.18 1.76 -8.22
C ARG A 176 -12.33 3.01 -8.48
N LEU A 177 -12.13 3.35 -9.75
CA LEU A 177 -11.24 4.43 -10.17
C LEU A 177 -11.94 5.78 -10.09
N CYS A 178 -11.33 6.76 -9.42
CA CYS A 178 -11.74 8.14 -9.59
C CYS A 178 -11.17 8.67 -10.91
N VAL A 179 -12.01 8.74 -11.95
CA VAL A 179 -11.59 9.04 -13.34
C VAL A 179 -11.00 10.45 -13.54
N ASN A 180 -11.14 11.34 -12.57
CA ASN A 180 -10.47 12.64 -12.55
C ASN A 180 -9.03 12.58 -12.01
N GLY A 181 -8.61 11.46 -11.41
CA GLY A 181 -7.24 11.21 -10.98
C GLY A 181 -6.32 10.82 -12.14
N VAL A 182 -5.04 11.17 -12.06
CA VAL A 182 -4.06 10.92 -13.15
C VAL A 182 -3.90 9.42 -13.43
N SER A 183 -3.72 8.61 -12.39
CA SER A 183 -3.51 7.17 -12.55
C SER A 183 -4.73 6.45 -13.13
N ALA A 184 -5.94 7.00 -13.01
CA ALA A 184 -7.10 6.44 -13.71
C ALA A 184 -7.01 6.73 -15.21
N GLN A 185 -6.74 7.98 -15.58
CA GLN A 185 -6.75 8.47 -16.97
C GLN A 185 -5.66 7.84 -17.84
N ASN A 186 -4.50 7.51 -17.26
CA ASN A 186 -3.39 6.88 -17.97
C ASN A 186 -3.13 5.43 -17.56
N LEU A 187 -4.10 4.77 -16.91
CA LEU A 187 -4.00 3.37 -16.46
C LEU A 187 -2.71 3.10 -15.67
N PHE A 188 -2.42 3.96 -14.69
CA PHE A 188 -1.23 3.93 -13.86
C PHE A 188 0.06 3.96 -14.70
N GLY A 189 0.09 4.85 -15.69
CA GLY A 189 1.23 5.01 -16.59
C GLY A 189 1.40 3.91 -17.65
N ALA A 190 0.45 2.97 -17.76
CA ALA A 190 0.44 2.02 -18.87
C ALA A 190 0.11 2.72 -20.19
N ALA A 191 -0.87 3.63 -20.19
CA ALA A 191 -1.30 4.39 -21.36
C ALA A 191 -0.53 5.72 -21.46
N LYS A 192 0.74 5.65 -21.87
CA LYS A 192 1.68 6.80 -21.83
C LYS A 192 1.29 7.96 -22.75
N GLY A 193 0.54 7.68 -23.81
CA GLY A 193 0.09 8.69 -24.77
C GLY A 193 -1.16 9.46 -24.33
N ASN A 194 -1.82 9.07 -23.24
CA ASN A 194 -3.07 9.67 -22.82
C ASN A 194 -2.83 11.00 -22.11
N VAL A 195 -3.31 12.09 -22.71
CA VAL A 195 -3.34 13.40 -22.05
C VAL A 195 -4.28 13.34 -20.85
N THR A 196 -3.80 13.78 -19.68
CA THR A 196 -4.63 13.87 -18.47
C THR A 196 -5.15 15.28 -18.25
N THR A 197 -6.26 15.41 -17.53
CA THR A 197 -6.82 16.69 -17.09
C THR A 197 -5.91 17.47 -16.15
N GLN A 198 -4.81 16.88 -15.68
CA GLN A 198 -3.87 17.47 -14.73
C GLN A 198 -2.47 17.69 -15.35
N ASP A 199 -2.29 17.55 -16.66
CA ASP A 199 -0.97 17.65 -17.29
C ASP A 199 -0.36 19.06 -17.27
N SER A 200 -1.19 20.09 -17.16
CA SER A 200 -0.73 21.47 -16.94
C SER A 200 -0.26 21.74 -15.51
N LEU A 201 -0.53 20.83 -14.57
CA LEU A 201 -0.12 20.98 -13.19
C LEU A 201 1.32 20.47 -12.99
N PRO A 202 2.10 21.11 -12.11
CA PRO A 202 3.35 20.53 -11.61
C PRO A 202 3.09 19.13 -11.04
N ILE A 203 4.05 18.21 -11.19
CA ILE A 203 3.91 16.83 -10.70
C ILE A 203 3.51 16.76 -9.22
N THR A 204 3.95 17.71 -8.40
CA THR A 204 3.64 17.80 -6.97
C THR A 204 2.23 18.27 -6.65
N SER A 205 1.52 18.80 -7.63
CA SER A 205 0.11 19.22 -7.53
C SER A 205 -0.86 18.18 -8.10
N LYS A 206 -0.34 17.20 -8.86
CA LYS A 206 -1.11 16.10 -9.44
C LYS A 206 -1.61 15.16 -8.35
N LYS A 207 -2.82 14.62 -8.55
CA LYS A 207 -3.49 13.69 -7.63
C LYS A 207 -4.01 12.47 -8.35
N SER A 208 -3.94 11.34 -7.67
CA SER A 208 -4.64 10.11 -8.04
C SER A 208 -5.49 9.65 -6.87
N ALA A 209 -6.68 9.13 -7.15
CA ALA A 209 -7.50 8.54 -6.10
C ALA A 209 -8.32 7.35 -6.59
N GLU A 210 -8.69 6.51 -5.64
CA GLU A 210 -9.52 5.33 -5.86
C GLU A 210 -10.33 5.02 -4.61
N TRP A 211 -11.52 4.46 -4.81
CA TRP A 211 -12.31 3.87 -3.75
C TRP A 211 -11.98 2.39 -3.65
N GLN A 212 -11.77 1.90 -2.43
CA GLN A 212 -11.47 0.49 -2.22
C GLN A 212 -12.14 -0.05 -0.95
N ARG A 213 -12.50 -1.33 -0.99
CA ARG A 213 -12.96 -2.12 0.17
C ARG A 213 -12.58 -3.59 0.00
N SER A 214 -12.44 -4.31 1.10
CA SER A 214 -12.20 -5.76 1.08
C SER A 214 -13.39 -6.49 0.43
N HIS A 215 -13.11 -7.50 -0.40
CA HIS A 215 -14.15 -8.39 -0.95
C HIS A 215 -14.84 -9.25 0.12
N VAL A 216 -14.13 -9.50 1.23
CA VAL A 216 -14.62 -10.32 2.33
C VAL A 216 -14.77 -9.48 3.60
N PRO A 217 -15.70 -9.80 4.49
CA PRO A 217 -15.80 -9.16 5.80
C PRO A 217 -14.47 -9.24 6.58
N VAL A 218 -14.15 -8.17 7.31
CA VAL A 218 -12.94 -8.08 8.15
C VAL A 218 -13.37 -7.79 9.58
N THR A 219 -13.32 -8.79 10.46
CA THR A 219 -14.15 -8.79 11.66
C THR A 219 -13.43 -8.33 12.93
N THR A 220 -12.10 -8.48 13.02
CA THR A 220 -11.36 -8.08 14.23
C THR A 220 -10.56 -6.80 14.03
N PRO A 221 -10.32 -6.00 15.10
CA PRO A 221 -9.45 -4.83 15.01
C PRO A 221 -8.05 -5.15 14.48
N ALA A 222 -7.47 -6.27 14.92
CA ALA A 222 -6.16 -6.74 14.46
C ALA A 222 -6.14 -7.08 12.96
N GLN A 223 -7.17 -7.76 12.46
CA GLN A 223 -7.31 -8.04 11.03
C GLN A 223 -7.46 -6.74 10.24
N ASN A 224 -8.29 -5.81 10.70
CA ASN A 224 -8.48 -4.51 10.07
C ASN A 224 -7.18 -3.71 9.98
N ALA A 225 -6.39 -3.66 11.06
CA ALA A 225 -5.08 -3.01 11.06
C ALA A 225 -4.09 -3.66 10.07
N ALA A 226 -4.03 -4.99 10.03
CA ALA A 226 -3.17 -5.72 9.11
C ALA A 226 -3.58 -5.51 7.65
N VAL A 227 -4.89 -5.59 7.34
CA VAL A 227 -5.46 -5.34 6.01
C VAL A 227 -5.21 -3.89 5.58
N LEU A 228 -5.41 -2.91 6.47
CA LEU A 228 -5.11 -1.50 6.21
C LEU A 228 -3.63 -1.32 5.84
N SER A 229 -2.72 -1.96 6.58
CA SER A 229 -1.28 -1.83 6.32
C SER A 229 -0.84 -2.48 5.00
N PHE A 230 -1.45 -3.62 4.63
CA PHE A 230 -1.29 -4.21 3.30
C PHE A 230 -1.74 -3.24 2.22
N PHE A 231 -2.90 -2.64 2.44
CA PHE A 231 -3.56 -1.76 1.51
C PHE A 231 -2.77 -0.47 1.25
N MET A 232 -2.35 0.22 2.30
CA MET A 232 -1.77 1.57 2.23
C MET A 232 -0.40 1.64 1.53
N ASP A 233 0.36 0.54 1.48
CA ASP A 233 1.63 0.47 0.73
C ASP A 233 1.44 0.53 -0.81
N GLY A 234 0.20 0.40 -1.27
CA GLY A 234 -0.14 0.24 -2.67
C GLY A 234 0.27 1.41 -3.55
N ALA A 235 1.21 1.15 -4.46
CA ALA A 235 1.59 2.02 -5.57
C ALA A 235 2.13 3.43 -5.19
N LEU A 236 2.52 3.67 -3.92
CA LEU A 236 3.16 4.93 -3.50
C LEU A 236 4.54 5.14 -4.14
N SER A 237 5.38 4.10 -4.16
CA SER A 237 6.69 4.12 -4.84
C SER A 237 6.56 4.36 -6.35
N PHE A 238 5.49 3.86 -6.95
CA PHE A 238 5.23 3.92 -8.38
C PHE A 238 4.52 5.20 -8.83
N LEU A 239 3.85 5.90 -7.91
CA LEU A 239 3.03 7.07 -8.20
C LEU A 239 3.74 8.14 -9.06
N PRO A 240 5.00 8.54 -8.80
CA PRO A 240 5.68 9.57 -9.58
C PRO A 240 5.83 9.20 -11.06
N LEU A 241 5.99 7.91 -11.37
CA LEU A 241 6.05 7.43 -12.75
C LEU A 241 4.69 7.62 -13.42
N SER A 242 3.61 7.17 -12.78
CA SER A 242 2.26 7.35 -13.32
C SER A 242 1.88 8.83 -13.46
N HIS A 243 2.34 9.71 -12.57
CA HIS A 243 2.09 11.15 -12.65
C HIS A 243 2.86 11.85 -13.78
N ASN A 244 3.80 11.15 -14.39
CA ASN A 244 4.66 11.66 -15.46
C ASN A 244 4.64 10.80 -16.72
N HIS A 245 3.52 10.11 -16.99
CA HIS A 245 3.31 9.28 -18.19
C HIS A 245 4.36 8.17 -18.38
N MET A 246 4.85 7.63 -17.26
CA MET A 246 5.82 6.54 -17.23
C MET A 246 5.20 5.30 -16.57
N GLY A 247 5.49 4.14 -17.14
CA GLY A 247 5.13 2.83 -16.61
C GLY A 247 6.25 2.24 -15.75
N PHE A 248 5.98 1.09 -15.11
CA PHE A 248 6.94 0.44 -14.21
C PHE A 248 8.25 0.06 -14.92
N GLY A 249 8.16 -0.31 -16.21
CA GLY A 249 9.32 -0.68 -17.03
C GLY A 249 10.23 0.49 -17.44
N ASP A 250 9.83 1.74 -17.20
CA ASP A 250 10.66 2.92 -17.53
C ASP A 250 11.69 3.25 -16.44
N ALA A 251 11.62 2.58 -15.29
CA ALA A 251 12.59 2.71 -14.20
C ALA A 251 13.53 1.50 -14.17
N GLY A 252 14.83 1.76 -14.00
CA GLY A 252 15.82 0.70 -13.75
C GLY A 252 15.71 0.12 -12.34
N ALA A 253 15.20 0.90 -11.39
CA ALA A 253 14.78 0.41 -10.07
C ALA A 253 13.65 1.29 -9.53
N CYS A 254 12.61 0.68 -8.99
CA CYS A 254 11.50 1.34 -8.32
C CYS A 254 11.05 0.48 -7.14
N SER A 255 11.34 0.90 -5.92
CA SER A 255 10.99 0.12 -4.72
C SER A 255 10.98 1.00 -3.47
N SER A 256 10.24 0.59 -2.47
CA SER A 256 10.13 1.26 -1.18
C SER A 256 11.43 1.12 -0.37
N LEU A 257 11.87 2.20 0.27
CA LEU A 257 12.99 2.18 1.23
C LEU A 257 12.48 2.21 2.67
N ASP A 258 11.56 3.12 2.96
CA ASP A 258 10.93 3.27 4.27
C ASP A 258 9.43 3.50 4.11
N PHE A 259 8.71 3.43 5.23
CA PHE A 259 7.31 3.80 5.31
C PHE A 259 6.95 4.29 6.70
N ALA A 260 5.90 5.12 6.76
CA ALA A 260 5.29 5.56 8.00
C ALA A 260 3.77 5.57 7.84
N LEU A 261 3.10 4.58 8.43
CA LEU A 261 1.64 4.49 8.54
C LEU A 261 1.17 5.12 9.86
N ARG A 262 0.17 5.98 9.79
CA ARG A 262 -0.53 6.57 10.93
C ARG A 262 -2.01 6.27 10.80
N ILE A 263 -2.64 5.85 11.90
CA ILE A 263 -4.06 5.54 11.98
C ILE A 263 -4.66 6.52 12.99
N PHE A 264 -5.67 7.26 12.56
CA PHE A 264 -6.24 8.39 13.33
C PHE A 264 -7.54 8.02 14.06
N VAL A 265 -8.06 6.82 13.82
CA VAL A 265 -9.27 6.30 14.44
C VAL A 265 -8.95 5.04 15.25
N THR A 266 -9.72 4.78 16.30
CA THR A 266 -9.52 3.60 17.17
C THR A 266 -9.70 2.28 16.42
N GLU A 267 -10.63 2.24 15.46
CA GLU A 267 -10.88 1.06 14.65
C GLU A 267 -11.23 1.43 13.21
N VAL A 268 -10.43 0.95 12.26
CA VAL A 268 -10.74 1.01 10.83
C VAL A 268 -11.61 -0.19 10.43
N LYS A 269 -12.49 -0.03 9.43
CA LYS A 269 -13.36 -1.09 8.90
C LYS A 269 -13.09 -1.33 7.42
N MET A 270 -12.10 -2.16 7.12
CA MET A 270 -11.58 -2.35 5.76
C MET A 270 -12.56 -3.03 4.78
N ASP A 271 -13.69 -3.53 5.25
CA ASP A 271 -14.81 -4.01 4.43
C ASP A 271 -15.81 -2.91 4.03
N ARG A 272 -15.62 -1.67 4.52
CA ARG A 272 -16.35 -0.47 4.07
C ARG A 272 -15.56 0.28 3.01
N TRP A 273 -16.25 1.11 2.23
CA TRP A 273 -15.60 1.95 1.24
C TRP A 273 -14.69 2.98 1.89
N HIS A 274 -13.47 3.07 1.38
CA HIS A 274 -12.55 4.12 1.72
C HIS A 274 -11.99 4.76 0.46
N LEU A 275 -11.91 6.09 0.45
CA LEU A 275 -11.26 6.86 -0.59
C LEU A 275 -9.78 6.98 -0.24
N ARG A 276 -8.90 6.48 -1.11
CA ARG A 276 -7.47 6.73 -0.99
C ARG A 276 -7.02 7.78 -1.99
N GLU A 277 -6.60 8.94 -1.51
CA GLU A 277 -5.99 10.01 -2.30
C GLU A 277 -4.46 9.94 -2.18
N ARG A 278 -3.74 10.10 -3.29
CA ARG A 278 -2.27 9.97 -3.33
C ARG A 278 -1.62 11.11 -4.09
N ILE A 279 -0.48 11.57 -3.55
CA ILE A 279 0.37 12.61 -4.12
C ILE A 279 1.85 12.23 -4.04
N THR A 280 2.67 12.84 -4.88
CA THR A 280 4.14 12.82 -4.72
C THR A 280 4.64 14.23 -4.46
N SER A 281 5.58 14.40 -3.53
CA SER A 281 6.05 15.75 -3.13
C SER A 281 7.49 16.04 -3.53
N ARG A 282 8.30 15.01 -3.75
CA ARG A 282 9.71 15.21 -4.11
C ARG A 282 10.27 14.04 -4.90
N GLY A 283 11.06 14.37 -5.92
CA GLY A 283 11.99 13.47 -6.59
C GLY A 283 13.40 14.06 -6.62
N GLY A 284 14.40 13.19 -6.71
CA GLY A 284 15.81 13.58 -6.88
C GLY A 284 16.79 12.63 -6.19
N ASN A 285 18.06 12.65 -6.61
CA ASN A 285 19.12 11.80 -6.04
C ASN A 285 18.76 10.30 -6.06
N GLY A 286 18.10 9.85 -7.13
CA GLY A 286 17.66 8.46 -7.28
C GLY A 286 16.55 8.03 -6.31
N ARG A 287 15.79 8.98 -5.75
CA ARG A 287 14.74 8.73 -4.76
C ARG A 287 13.49 9.56 -5.03
N THR A 288 12.37 9.12 -4.46
CA THR A 288 11.10 9.86 -4.44
C THR A 288 10.43 9.79 -3.07
N TYR A 289 9.52 10.72 -2.82
CA TYR A 289 8.68 10.77 -1.61
C TYR A 289 7.21 10.96 -2.00
N SER A 290 6.36 10.06 -1.51
CA SER A 290 4.93 10.03 -1.80
C SER A 290 4.11 9.83 -0.53
N GLU A 291 2.88 10.31 -0.53
CA GLU A 291 1.90 10.16 0.54
C GLU A 291 0.58 9.61 -0.03
N GLY A 292 -0.04 8.69 0.71
CA GLY A 292 -1.43 8.29 0.55
C GLY A 292 -2.23 8.63 1.80
N ARG A 293 -3.40 9.24 1.62
CA ARG A 293 -4.37 9.55 2.68
C ARG A 293 -5.65 8.76 2.44
N LEU A 294 -6.16 8.18 3.51
CA LEU A 294 -7.35 7.34 3.50
C LEU A 294 -8.49 8.04 4.21
N TYR A 295 -9.63 8.13 3.56
CA TYR A 295 -10.83 8.75 4.10
C TYR A 295 -11.98 7.74 4.10
N ASP A 296 -12.88 7.83 5.08
CA ASP A 296 -14.14 7.09 5.03
C ASP A 296 -15.16 7.76 4.08
N GLU A 297 -16.35 7.16 3.93
CA GLU A 297 -17.42 7.68 3.07
C GLU A 297 -17.96 9.05 3.50
N SER A 298 -17.72 9.45 4.76
CA SER A 298 -18.09 10.77 5.27
C SER A 298 -17.01 11.84 5.04
N GLY A 299 -15.85 11.44 4.52
CA GLY A 299 -14.71 12.32 4.26
C GLY A 299 -13.78 12.53 5.46
N VAL A 300 -13.94 11.75 6.54
CA VAL A 300 -13.04 11.80 7.70
C VAL A 300 -11.75 11.07 7.37
N LEU A 301 -10.61 11.69 7.62
CA LEU A 301 -9.28 11.09 7.49
C LEU A 301 -9.09 9.97 8.51
N VAL A 302 -9.01 8.73 8.03
CA VAL A 302 -8.88 7.50 8.81
C VAL A 302 -7.41 7.12 9.03
N ALA A 303 -6.59 7.26 7.98
CA ALA A 303 -5.18 6.89 8.03
C ALA A 303 -4.35 7.65 7.00
N SER A 304 -3.03 7.69 7.18
CA SER A 304 -2.09 8.13 6.15
C SER A 304 -0.85 7.23 6.11
N MET A 305 -0.26 7.07 4.93
CA MET A 305 1.03 6.42 4.77
C MET A 305 1.93 7.28 3.89
N THR A 306 3.15 7.53 4.37
CA THR A 306 4.22 8.15 3.59
C THR A 306 5.30 7.12 3.29
N GLN A 307 6.00 7.29 2.17
CA GLN A 307 7.06 6.38 1.76
C GLN A 307 8.15 7.13 1.01
N GLN A 308 9.39 6.99 1.46
CA GLN A 308 10.55 7.27 0.61
C GLN A 308 10.89 6.02 -0.19
N SER A 309 11.12 6.19 -1.49
CA SER A 309 11.39 5.09 -2.43
C SER A 309 12.67 5.35 -3.20
N ILE A 310 13.30 4.27 -3.64
CA ILE A 310 14.33 4.32 -4.67
C ILE A 310 13.64 4.44 -6.03
N MET A 311 14.14 5.35 -6.86
CA MET A 311 13.71 5.49 -8.25
C MET A 311 14.92 5.84 -9.11
N ARG A 312 15.37 4.89 -9.91
CA ARG A 312 16.57 5.04 -10.75
C ARG A 312 16.22 4.95 -12.23
N PRO A 313 16.91 5.71 -13.09
CA PRO A 313 16.76 5.57 -14.52
C PRO A 313 17.22 4.19 -15.01
N LEU A 314 16.76 3.80 -16.20
CA LEU A 314 17.37 2.72 -16.96
C LEU A 314 18.86 3.05 -17.21
N LYS A 315 19.70 2.01 -17.28
CA LYS A 315 21.14 2.17 -17.51
C LYS A 315 21.37 2.96 -18.81
N GLY A 316 22.08 4.09 -18.72
CA GLY A 316 22.41 4.94 -19.88
C GLY A 316 21.41 6.05 -20.21
N ALA A 317 20.29 6.17 -19.49
CA ALA A 317 19.35 7.27 -19.72
C ALA A 317 19.87 8.60 -19.12
N SER A 318 19.66 9.71 -19.83
CA SER A 318 19.89 11.06 -19.31
C SER A 318 18.68 11.54 -18.49
N VAL A 319 18.94 12.26 -17.40
CA VAL A 319 17.86 12.83 -16.55
C VAL A 319 17.50 14.20 -17.09
N SER A 320 16.28 14.38 -17.61
CA SER A 320 15.71 15.72 -17.77
C SER A 320 15.23 16.22 -16.41
N ARG A 321 15.52 17.47 -16.06
CA ARG A 321 14.88 18.12 -14.90
C ARG A 321 13.46 18.49 -15.33
N LEU A 322 12.47 17.90 -14.65
CA LEU A 322 11.04 18.22 -14.76
C LEU A 322 10.69 19.43 -13.90
#